data_AF-A0A7X5WQN8-F1
#
_entry.id   AF-A0A7X5WQN8-F1
#
_cell.length_a   1.000
_cell.length_b   1.000
_cell.length_c   1.000
_cell.angle_alpha   90.00
_cell.angle_beta   90.00
_cell.angle_gamma   90.00
#
_symmetry.space_group_name_H-M   'P 1'
#
loop_
_entity.id
_entity.type
_entity.pdbx_description
1 polymer ?
#
loop_
_entity_poly.entity_id
_entity_poly.type
_entity_poly.pdbx_seq_one_letter_code
_entity_poly.pdbx_strand_id
1 'polypeptide(L)'
;DAGCRYLQFDDTVWAYLCSETERERARERGDDPEPLPGIYRDMINHALAAKPDDMTITTHSCRGNFRSTWISEGGYEPVAETLLG
;
A
#
# COMPACT_ATOMS: atom_id res chain seq x y z
N ASP A 1 -5.89 20.87 17.95
CA ASP A 1 -6.04 19.42 17.71
C ASP A 1 -7.52 19.14 17.45
N ALA A 2 -7.84 18.26 16.50
CA ALA A 2 -9.20 17.83 16.20
C ALA A 2 -9.64 16.59 17.01
N GLY A 3 -8.73 15.97 17.77
CA GLY A 3 -9.05 14.89 18.73
C GLY A 3 -9.11 13.49 18.12
N CYS A 4 -8.68 13.30 16.87
CA CYS A 4 -8.61 11.98 16.26
C CYS A 4 -7.52 11.13 16.96
N ARG A 5 -7.87 9.89 17.33
CA ARG A 5 -6.94 8.90 17.95
C ARG A 5 -6.93 7.55 17.24
N TYR A 6 -7.71 7.43 16.18
CA TYR A 6 -7.76 6.24 15.33
C TYR A 6 -7.84 6.71 13.88
N LEU A 7 -6.81 6.44 13.09
CA LEU A 7 -6.74 6.79 11.67
C LEU A 7 -6.46 5.53 10.86
N GLN A 8 -7.34 5.23 9.90
CA GLN A 8 -7.15 4.15 8.95
C GLN A 8 -6.77 4.71 7.58
N PHE A 9 -5.64 4.27 7.04
CA PHE A 9 -5.29 4.48 5.64
C PHE A 9 -5.99 3.42 4.78
N ASP A 10 -6.56 3.86 3.66
CA ASP A 10 -7.04 2.94 2.63
C ASP A 10 -5.98 2.91 1.52
N ASP A 11 -5.24 1.80 1.44
CA ASP A 11 -4.13 1.64 0.52
C ASP A 11 -4.26 0.35 -0.31
N THR A 12 -4.66 0.54 -1.55
CA THR A 12 -4.86 -0.52 -2.53
C THR A 12 -3.59 -0.84 -3.34
N VAL A 13 -2.50 -0.09 -3.16
CA VAL A 13 -1.30 -0.23 -4.00
C VAL A 13 -0.49 -1.48 -3.65
N TRP A 14 -0.48 -1.90 -2.39
CA TRP A 14 0.25 -3.08 -1.92
C TRP A 14 -0.22 -4.36 -2.61
N ALA A 15 -1.53 -4.48 -2.78
CA ALA A 15 -2.17 -5.55 -3.53
C ALA A 15 -1.76 -5.57 -5.02
N TYR A 16 -1.65 -4.39 -5.64
CA TYR A 16 -1.22 -4.23 -7.03
C TYR A 16 0.21 -4.74 -7.24
N LEU A 17 1.11 -4.44 -6.29
CA LEU A 17 2.51 -4.88 -6.32
C LEU A 17 2.69 -6.40 -6.11
N CYS A 18 1.63 -7.10 -5.71
CA CYS A 18 1.61 -8.56 -5.59
C CYS A 18 1.16 -9.25 -6.88
N SER A 19 0.51 -8.53 -7.80
CA SER A 19 0.02 -9.09 -9.06
C SER A 19 1.08 -8.95 -10.16
N GLU A 20 1.54 -10.08 -10.70
CA GLU A 20 2.53 -10.10 -11.78
C GLU A 20 2.02 -9.39 -13.04
N THR A 21 0.77 -9.65 -13.45
CA THR A 21 0.09 -8.97 -14.57
C THR A 21 0.13 -7.46 -14.43
N GLU A 22 -0.16 -6.95 -13.23
CA GLU A 22 -0.18 -5.51 -12.98
C GLU A 22 1.22 -4.90 -12.93
N ARG A 23 2.22 -5.62 -12.40
CA ARG A 23 3.62 -5.22 -12.47
C ARG A 23 4.13 -5.19 -13.92
N GLU A 24 3.75 -6.15 -14.75
CA GLU A 24 4.08 -6.16 -16.19
C GLU A 24 3.45 -4.97 -16.90
N ARG A 25 2.15 -4.70 -16.68
CA ARG A 25 1.48 -3.51 -17.22
C ARG A 25 2.16 -2.22 -16.78
N ALA A 26 2.64 -2.14 -15.55
CA ALA A 26 3.44 -1.00 -15.09
C ALA A 26 4.73 -0.84 -15.91
N ARG A 27 5.47 -1.93 -16.12
CA ARG A 27 6.69 -1.93 -16.96
C ARG A 27 6.40 -1.56 -18.41
N GLU A 28 5.30 -2.03 -18.99
CA GLU A 28 4.88 -1.66 -20.36
C GLU A 28 4.58 -0.18 -20.52
N ARG A 29 4.09 0.48 -19.45
CA ARG A 29 3.91 1.94 -19.41
C ARG A 29 5.22 2.71 -19.19
N GLY A 30 6.32 2.01 -18.91
CA GLY A 30 7.62 2.60 -18.60
C GLY A 30 7.89 2.84 -17.11
N ASP A 31 7.03 2.34 -16.22
CA ASP A 31 7.22 2.41 -14.78
C ASP A 31 8.15 1.28 -14.28
N ASP A 32 8.91 1.52 -13.22
CA ASP A 32 9.63 0.46 -12.50
C ASP A 32 8.90 0.14 -11.19
N PRO A 33 8.26 -1.05 -11.06
CA PRO A 33 7.55 -1.43 -9.85
C PRO A 33 8.47 -1.92 -8.72
N GLU A 34 9.74 -2.22 -9.01
CA GLU A 34 10.66 -2.82 -8.03
C GLU A 34 10.98 -1.91 -6.82
N PRO A 35 11.28 -0.61 -6.98
CA PRO A 35 11.56 0.27 -5.85
C PRO A 35 10.29 0.75 -5.11
N LEU A 36 9.10 0.54 -5.68
CA LEU A 36 7.86 1.11 -5.15
C LEU A 36 7.53 0.70 -3.70
N PRO A 37 7.68 -0.57 -3.25
CA PRO A 37 7.43 -0.94 -1.86
C PRO A 37 8.23 -0.07 -0.87
N GLY A 38 9.52 0.14 -1.14
CA GLY A 38 10.40 0.94 -0.27
C GLY A 38 10.01 2.42 -0.27
N ILE A 39 9.69 2.97 -1.44
CA ILE A 39 9.24 4.36 -1.57
C ILE A 39 7.93 4.58 -0.78
N TYR A 40 6.97 3.66 -0.90
CA TYR A 40 5.68 3.80 -0.20
C TYR A 40 5.82 3.65 1.31
N ARG A 41 6.65 2.71 1.78
CA ARG A 41 7.00 2.62 3.21
C ARG A 41 7.57 3.94 3.73
N ASP A 42 8.57 4.50 3.03
CA ASP A 42 9.24 5.72 3.47
C ASP A 42 8.30 6.92 3.46
N MET A 43 7.42 7.01 2.46
CA MET A 43 6.36 8.02 2.39
C MET A 43 5.39 7.92 3.57
N ILE A 44 4.88 6.73 3.88
CA ILE A 44 3.94 6.51 5.00
C ILE A 44 4.61 6.86 6.33
N ASN A 45 5.84 6.38 6.55
CA ASN A 45 6.60 6.69 7.76
C ASN A 45 6.88 8.18 7.90
N HIS A 46 7.19 8.87 6.80
CA HIS A 46 7.37 10.32 6.80
C HIS A 46 6.06 11.06 7.16
N ALA A 47 4.93 10.65 6.57
CA ALA A 47 3.62 11.23 6.87
C ALA A 47 3.20 11.03 8.34
N LEU A 48 3.64 9.93 8.95
CA LEU A 48 3.36 9.58 10.35
C LEU A 48 4.38 10.13 11.35
N ALA A 49 5.44 10.80 10.91
CA ALA A 49 6.54 11.24 11.78
C ALA A 49 6.10 12.19 12.91
N ALA A 50 5.00 12.92 12.72
CA ALA A 50 4.46 13.86 13.69
C ALA A 50 3.18 13.36 14.40
N LYS A 51 2.84 12.07 14.28
CA LYS A 51 1.63 11.53 14.92
C LYS A 51 1.74 11.63 16.46
N PRO A 52 0.63 11.87 17.17
CA PRO A 52 0.61 11.72 18.62
C PRO A 52 0.94 10.29 19.08
N ASP A 53 1.53 10.15 20.27
CA ASP A 53 1.89 8.85 20.85
C ASP A 53 0.66 7.96 21.11
N ASP A 54 -0.47 8.58 21.46
CA ASP A 54 -1.74 7.90 21.74
C ASP A 54 -2.61 7.66 20.48
N MET A 55 -2.10 7.97 19.29
CA MET A 55 -2.81 7.71 18.03
C MET A 55 -2.50 6.30 17.50
N THR A 56 -3.58 5.53 17.28
CA THR A 56 -3.57 4.25 16.59
C THR A 56 -3.68 4.48 15.09
N ILE A 57 -2.78 3.85 14.33
CA ILE A 57 -2.77 3.85 12.87
C ILE A 57 -3.09 2.45 12.38
N THR A 58 -3.99 2.34 11.41
CA THR A 58 -4.29 1.08 10.71
C THR A 58 -4.23 1.28 9.21
N THR A 59 -4.04 0.18 8.47
CA THR A 59 -4.07 0.19 7.01
C THR A 59 -5.05 -0.86 6.54
N HIS A 60 -5.98 -0.45 5.68
CA HIS A 60 -6.80 -1.34 4.88
C HIS A 60 -6.09 -1.58 3.55
N SER A 61 -5.87 -2.85 3.21
CA SER A 61 -5.42 -3.22 1.87
C SER A 61 -6.40 -4.19 1.21
N CYS A 62 -6.93 -3.77 0.06
CA CYS A 62 -7.91 -4.49 -0.73
C CYS A 62 -7.34 -4.82 -2.10
N ARG A 63 -7.87 -5.88 -2.73
CA ARG A 63 -7.46 -6.32 -4.07
C ARG A 63 -8.09 -5.56 -5.24
N GLY A 64 -8.96 -4.60 -4.92
CA GLY A 64 -9.67 -3.82 -5.91
C GLY A 64 -10.75 -4.63 -6.63
N ASN A 65 -11.93 -4.04 -6.76
CA ASN A 65 -13.04 -4.55 -7.56
C ASN A 65 -13.68 -3.41 -8.36
N PHE A 66 -12.89 -2.39 -8.72
CA PHE A 66 -13.41 -1.16 -9.30
C PHE A 66 -14.22 -1.49 -10.56
N ARG A 67 -15.51 -1.12 -10.54
CA ARG A 67 -16.49 -1.43 -11.60
C ARG A 67 -16.57 -2.92 -11.98
N SER A 68 -16.53 -3.81 -10.98
CA SER A 68 -16.57 -5.26 -11.17
C SER A 68 -15.40 -5.82 -11.99
N THR A 69 -14.33 -5.04 -12.14
CA THR A 69 -13.11 -5.50 -12.79
C THR A 69 -12.24 -6.16 -11.73
N TRP A 70 -11.84 -7.40 -11.98
CA TRP A 70 -10.85 -8.10 -11.17
C TRP A 70 -9.48 -7.46 -11.44
N ILE A 71 -8.88 -6.86 -10.41
CA ILE A 71 -7.68 -6.02 -10.59
C ILE A 71 -6.39 -6.72 -10.13
N SER A 72 -6.41 -7.42 -9.00
CA SER A 72 -5.20 -8.05 -8.48
C SER A 72 -5.47 -9.36 -7.74
N GLU A 73 -4.52 -10.29 -7.85
CA GLU A 73 -4.55 -11.62 -7.23
C GLU A 73 -3.16 -12.02 -6.73
N GLY A 74 -3.03 -13.17 -6.06
CA GLY A 74 -1.79 -13.66 -5.43
C GLY A 74 -1.83 -13.57 -3.90
N GLY A 75 -0.76 -13.94 -3.21
CA GLY A 75 -0.60 -13.65 -1.77
C GLY A 75 0.20 -12.36 -1.56
N TYR A 76 0.32 -11.90 -0.30
CA TYR A 76 1.06 -10.66 0.02
C TYR A 76 2.57 -10.90 0.21
N GLU A 77 3.06 -12.13 0.02
CA GLU A 77 4.47 -12.51 0.20
C GLU A 77 5.46 -11.53 -0.43
N PRO A 78 5.23 -10.97 -1.65
CA PRO A 78 6.20 -10.06 -2.28
C PRO A 78 6.43 -8.75 -1.53
N VAL A 79 5.48 -8.31 -0.70
CA VAL A 79 5.54 -7.03 0.02
C VAL A 79 5.43 -7.19 1.53
N ALA A 80 5.17 -8.40 2.04
CA ALA A 80 4.85 -8.67 3.44
C ALA A 80 5.91 -8.11 4.40
N GLU A 81 7.20 -8.34 4.12
CA GLU A 81 8.30 -7.84 4.96
C GLU A 81 8.32 -6.31 5.03
N THR A 82 8.02 -5.63 3.92
CA THR A 82 8.01 -4.16 3.88
C THR A 82 6.75 -3.57 4.49
N LEU A 83 5.62 -4.28 4.38
CA LEU A 83 4.30 -3.82 4.82
C LEU A 83 4.03 -4.13 6.32
N LEU A 84 4.55 -5.26 6.82
CA LEU A 84 4.24 -5.79 8.15
C LEU A 84 5.46 -5.88 9.08
N GLY A 85 6.67 -5.78 8.53
CA GLY A 85 7.94 -5.86 9.29
C GLY A 85 8.39 -4.55 9.90
#